data_AF-A0A1I4BW64-F1
#
_entry.id   AF-A0A1I4BW64-F1
#
_cell.length_a   1.000
_cell.length_b   1.000
_cell.length_c   1.000
_cell.angle_alpha   90.00
_cell.angle_beta   90.00
_cell.angle_gamma   90.00
#
_symmetry.space_group_name_H-M   'P 1'
#
loop_
_entity.id
_entity.type
_entity.pdbx_description
1 polymer ?
#
loop_
_entity_poly.entity_id
_entity_poly.type
_entity_poly.pdbx_seq_one_letter_code
_entity_poly.pdbx_strand_id
1 'polypeptide(L)' 'MAILYPDEIRDMTPAEREAELEELETELLNTKAVQAAGGAPDNPGRVKELKKTIARIKTIQHEESDDE' A
#
# COMPACT_ATOMS: atom_id res chain seq x y z
N MET A 1 11.47 -0.43 -6.11
CA MET A 1 11.20 -1.87 -6.02
C MET A 1 9.72 -2.07 -5.71
N ALA A 2 9.13 -3.22 -6.00
CA ALA A 2 7.75 -3.50 -5.58
C ALA A 2 7.78 -3.89 -4.10
N ILE A 3 6.84 -3.38 -3.30
CA ILE A 3 6.65 -3.84 -1.91
C ILE A 3 5.97 -5.21 -1.94
N LEU A 4 4.93 -5.35 -2.75
CA LEU A 4 4.25 -6.61 -3.07
C LEU A 4 4.08 -6.73 -4.58
N TYR A 5 4.27 -7.92 -5.12
CA TYR A 5 3.99 -8.26 -6.51
C TYR A 5 2.50 -8.63 -6.69
N PRO A 6 1.94 -8.47 -7.91
CA PRO A 6 0.54 -8.79 -8.16
C PRO A 6 0.14 -10.22 -7.79
N ASP A 7 1.01 -11.19 -8.04
CA ASP A 7 0.72 -12.60 -7.77
C ASP A 7 0.59 -12.84 -6.26
N GLU A 8 1.45 -12.24 -5.45
CA GLU A 8 1.38 -12.31 -3.98
C GLU A 8 0.07 -11.73 -3.44
N ILE A 9 -0.42 -10.63 -4.04
CA ILE A 9 -1.70 -10.02 -3.62
C ILE A 9 -2.88 -10.90 -4.02
N ARG A 10 -2.83 -11.56 -5.19
CA ARG A 10 -3.90 -12.46 -5.63
C ARG A 10 -3.98 -13.73 -4.79
N ASP A 11 -2.85 -14.20 -4.26
CA ASP A 11 -2.80 -15.35 -3.35
C ASP A 11 -3.37 -15.05 -1.95
N MET A 12 -3.52 -13.76 -1.58
CA MET A 12 -4.15 -13.33 -0.32
C MET A 12 -5.67 -13.49 -0.37
N THR A 13 -6.26 -13.83 0.77
CA THR A 13 -7.70 -13.72 1.02
C THR A 13 -8.15 -12.26 1.08
N PRO A 14 -9.45 -11.96 0.88
CA PRO A 14 -9.97 -10.58 0.97
C PRO A 14 -9.63 -9.89 2.30
N ALA A 15 -9.70 -10.64 3.41
CA ALA A 15 -9.39 -10.10 4.74
C ALA A 15 -7.88 -9.80 4.91
N GLU A 16 -7.01 -10.62 4.34
CA GLU A 16 -5.55 -10.37 4.34
C GLU A 16 -5.21 -9.16 3.49
N ARG A 17 -5.83 -8.99 2.32
CA ARG A 17 -5.65 -7.79 1.48
C ARG A 17 -6.08 -6.52 2.18
N GLU A 18 -7.21 -6.57 2.90
CA GLU A 18 -7.72 -5.42 3.65
C GLU A 18 -6.78 -5.05 4.80
N ALA A 19 -6.30 -6.03 5.56
CA ALA A 19 -5.33 -5.80 6.62
C ALA A 19 -4.02 -5.20 6.07
N GLU A 20 -3.48 -5.77 4.99
CA GLU A 20 -2.26 -5.26 4.33
C GLU A 20 -2.48 -3.84 3.78
N LEU A 21 -3.67 -3.55 3.23
CA LEU A 21 -4.02 -2.23 2.76
C LEU A 21 -3.99 -1.19 3.89
N GLU A 22 -4.60 -1.51 5.05
CA GLU A 22 -4.62 -0.62 6.22
C GLU A 22 -3.19 -0.34 6.74
N GLU A 23 -2.33 -1.35 6.77
CA GLU A 23 -0.93 -1.21 7.17
C GLU A 23 -0.17 -0.26 6.23
N LEU A 24 -0.29 -0.45 4.92
CA LEU A 24 0.38 0.39 3.92
C LEU A 24 -0.14 1.84 3.93
N GLU A 25 -1.44 2.05 4.15
CA GLU A 25 -2.03 3.38 4.29
C GLU A 25 -1.54 4.10 5.55
N THR A 26 -1.41 3.36 6.66
CA THR A 26 -0.85 3.87 7.92
C THR A 26 0.61 4.27 7.74
N GLU A 27 1.42 3.45 7.07
CA GLU A 27 2.82 3.79 6.78
C GLU A 27 2.93 5.03 5.88
N LEU A 28 2.07 5.14 4.87
CA LEU A 28 2.02 6.31 3.98
C LEU A 28 1.65 7.58 4.75
N LEU A 29 0.70 7.50 5.68
CA LEU A 29 0.31 8.62 6.55
C LEU A 29 1.50 9.09 7.39
N ASN A 30 2.18 8.17 8.07
CA ASN A 30 3.34 8.48 8.91
C ASN A 30 4.47 9.11 8.09
N THR A 31 4.77 8.56 6.91
CA THR A 31 5.80 9.10 6.02
C THR A 31 5.48 10.53 5.58
N LYS A 32 4.22 10.81 5.26
CA LYS A 32 3.77 12.17 4.90
C LYS A 32 3.85 13.13 6.08
N ALA A 33 3.54 12.68 7.30
CA ALA A 33 3.64 13.51 8.49
C ALA A 33 5.07 13.97 8.75
N VAL A 34 6.05 13.08 8.62
CA VAL A 34 7.48 13.42 8.72
C VAL A 34 7.89 14.43 7.65
N GLN A 35 7.49 14.22 6.40
CA GLN A 35 7.79 15.15 5.31
C GLN A 35 7.16 16.53 5.55
N ALA A 36 5.92 16.59 6.04
CA ALA A 36 5.23 17.83 6.35
C ALA A 36 5.89 18.61 7.50
N ALA A 37 6.49 17.90 8.47
CA ALA A 37 7.28 18.49 9.54
C ALA A 37 8.67 18.98 9.08
N GLY A 38 9.00 18.86 7.79
CA GLY A 38 10.31 19.21 7.24
C GLY A 38 11.40 18.17 7.49
N GLY A 39 11.02 16.96 7.93
CA GLY A 39 11.94 15.84 8.08
C GLY A 39 12.42 15.33 6.73
N ALA A 40 13.71 15.04 6.64
CA ALA A 40 14.27 14.37 5.46
C ALA A 40 13.76 12.92 5.42
N PRO A 41 13.23 12.44 4.28
CA PRO A 41 12.83 11.05 4.15
C PRO A 41 14.06 10.13 4.11
N ASP A 42 14.04 9.06 4.90
CA ASP A 42 15.10 8.04 4.90
C ASP A 42 15.24 7.37 3.52
N ASN A 43 14.12 7.19 2.82
CA ASN A 43 14.07 6.71 1.45
C ASN A 43 13.08 7.56 0.62
N PRO A 44 13.56 8.42 -0.30
CA PRO A 44 12.69 9.26 -1.11
C PRO A 44 11.79 8.46 -2.08
N GLY A 45 12.17 7.22 -2.41
CA GLY A 45 11.38 6.31 -3.24
C GLY A 45 10.18 5.68 -2.51
N ARG A 46 10.22 5.61 -1.17
CA ARG A 46 9.26 4.83 -0.38
C ARG A 46 7.83 5.29 -0.56
N VAL A 47 7.58 6.60 -0.55
CA VAL A 47 6.23 7.17 -0.77
C VAL A 47 5.64 6.74 -2.11
N LYS A 48 6.47 6.70 -3.17
CA LYS A 48 6.04 6.30 -4.51
C LYS A 48 5.73 4.80 -4.55
N GLU A 49 6.50 4.00 -3.84
CA GLU A 49 6.30 2.55 -3.74
C GLU A 49 5.01 2.23 -2.98
N LEU A 50 4.80 2.84 -1.80
CA LEU A 50 3.57 2.70 -1.01
C LEU A 50 2.32 3.03 -1.82
N LYS A 51 2.29 4.21 -2.47
CA LYS A 51 1.15 4.62 -3.30
C LYS A 51 0.84 3.63 -4.42
N LYS A 52 1.87 3.05 -5.05
CA LYS A 52 1.69 2.08 -6.14
C LYS A 52 1.18 0.75 -5.63
N THR A 53 1.68 0.28 -4.49
CA THR A 53 1.23 -0.99 -3.89
C THR A 53 -0.22 -0.87 -3.42
N ILE A 54 -0.58 0.23 -2.72
CA ILE A 54 -1.98 0.52 -2.32
C ILE A 54 -2.91 0.51 -3.54
N ALA A 55 -2.53 1.21 -4.61
CA ALA A 55 -3.34 1.24 -5.83
C ALA A 55 -3.51 -0.15 -6.44
N ARG A 56 -2.47 -1.00 -6.38
CA ARG A 56 -2.51 -2.37 -6.89
C ARG A 56 -3.46 -3.26 -6.06
N ILE A 57 -3.41 -3.17 -4.74
CA ILE A 57 -4.32 -3.92 -3.86
C ILE A 57 -5.77 -3.53 -4.17
N LYS A 58 -6.08 -2.23 -4.19
CA LYS A 58 -7.44 -1.75 -4.53
C LYS A 58 -7.89 -2.16 -5.92
N THR A 59 -6.98 -2.23 -6.89
CA THR A 59 -7.30 -2.73 -8.23
C THR A 59 -7.69 -4.20 -8.19
N ILE A 60 -6.95 -5.02 -7.46
CA ILE A 60 -7.23 -6.46 -7.35
C ILE A 60 -8.52 -6.71 -6.54
N GLN A 61 -8.73 -6.00 -5.42
CA GLN A 61 -9.99 -6.07 -4.67
C GLN A 61 -11.19 -5.77 -5.57
N HIS A 62 -11.08 -4.75 -6.44
CA HIS A 62 -12.12 -4.42 -7.40
C HIS A 62 -12.26 -5.46 -8.52
N GLU A 63 -11.16 -6.05 -9.01
CA GLU A 63 -11.18 -7.14 -10.00
C GLU A 63 -11.87 -8.40 -9.46
N GLU A 64 -11.71 -8.68 -8.16
CA GLU A 64 -12.24 -9.88 -7.50
C GLU A 64 -13.60 -9.68 -6.82
N SER A 65 -14.19 -8.47 -6.92
CA SER A 65 -15.44 -8.11 -6.25
C SER A 65 -15.41 -8.36 -4.74
N ASP A 66 -14.27 -8.09 -4.07
CA ASP A 66 -14.15 -8.24 -2.61
C ASP A 66 -15.18 -7.37 -1.82
N ASP A 67 -15.77 -6.38 -2.51
CA ASP A 67 -16.78 -5.44 -1.99
C ASP A 67 -18.25 -5.94 -2.09
N GLU A 68 -18.51 -7.13 -2.67
CA GLU A 68 -19.85 -7.73 -2.83
C GLU A 68 -20.20 -8.80 -1.77
#